data_AF-A0A968XN49-F1
#
_entry.id   AF-A0A968XN49-F1
#
_cell.length_a   1.000
_cell.length_b   1.000
_cell.length_c   1.000
_cell.angle_alpha   90.00
_cell.angle_beta   90.00
_cell.angle_gamma   90.00
#
_symmetry.space_group_name_H-M   'P 1'
#
loop_
_entity.id
_entity.type
_entity.pdbx_description
1 polymer ?
#
loop_
_entity_poly.entity_id
_entity_poly.type
_entity_poly.pdbx_seq_one_letter_code
_entity_poly.pdbx_strand_id
1 'polypeptide(L)'
;MEEFEQVDTKLGECPDIPNFKGKDTAKSELAKELEKDGRAVIYGINFDFNSDKLRDESKIVLNQIAAVLKEKPEWKMAIEGHTDNIGGEKF
;
A
#
# COMPACT_ATOMS: atom_id res chain seq x y z
N MET A 1 14.37 28.22 4.45
CA MET A 1 13.19 27.69 5.17
C MET A 1 12.25 27.29 4.06
N GLU A 2 12.14 26.02 3.69
CA GLU A 2 11.78 24.88 4.54
C GLU A 2 12.71 23.67 4.30
N GLU A 3 13.10 23.01 5.38
CA GLU A 3 13.74 21.69 5.38
C GLU A 3 12.68 20.63 5.10
N PHE A 4 12.88 19.84 4.05
CA PHE A 4 12.19 18.57 3.89
C PHE A 4 13.08 17.48 4.47
N GLU A 5 12.69 16.99 5.64
CA GLU A 5 13.35 15.91 6.37
C GLU A 5 13.38 14.65 5.50
N GLN A 6 14.59 14.11 5.34
CA GLN A 6 14.87 12.94 4.52
C GLN A 6 14.10 11.73 5.08
N VAL A 7 13.06 11.29 4.37
CA VAL A 7 12.47 9.96 4.57
C VAL A 7 13.54 8.93 4.25
N ASP A 8 14.07 8.30 5.29
CA ASP A 8 15.10 7.26 5.23
C ASP A 8 14.68 6.15 4.26
N THR A 9 15.33 6.11 3.10
CA THR A 9 15.08 5.15 2.01
C THR A 9 15.66 3.76 2.30
N LYS A 10 16.16 3.50 3.52
CA LYS A 10 16.83 2.24 3.88
C LYS A 10 15.93 1.03 4.16
N LEU A 11 14.66 1.07 3.76
CA LEU A 11 13.80 -0.11 3.71
C LEU A 11 13.37 -0.50 2.29
N GLY A 12 14.10 -0.03 1.26
CA GLY A 12 13.76 -0.26 -0.15
C GLY A 12 14.81 -0.97 -1.00
N GLU A 13 16.03 -1.18 -0.52
CA GLU A 13 17.08 -1.87 -1.27
C GLU A 13 17.28 -3.28 -0.70
N CYS A 14 16.56 -4.25 -1.23
CA CYS A 14 16.90 -5.65 -1.04
C CYS A 14 18.06 -5.98 -1.99
N PRO A 15 19.29 -6.22 -1.50
CA PRO A 15 20.50 -6.30 -2.32
C PRO A 15 20.57 -7.52 -3.27
N ASP A 16 19.61 -8.45 -3.23
CA ASP A 16 19.68 -9.73 -3.95
C ASP A 16 18.77 -9.84 -5.19
N ILE A 17 18.09 -8.77 -5.61
CA ILE A 17 17.22 -8.77 -6.81
C ILE A 17 17.73 -7.83 -7.90
N PRO A 18 18.39 -8.36 -8.95
CA PRO A 18 18.73 -7.58 -10.13
C PRO A 18 17.46 -7.01 -10.78
N ASN A 19 17.42 -5.68 -11.00
CA ASN A 19 16.34 -4.89 -11.63
C ASN A 19 15.12 -4.47 -10.77
N PHE A 20 15.23 -4.37 -9.44
CA PHE A 20 14.14 -3.80 -8.63
C PHE A 20 14.06 -2.26 -8.72
N LYS A 21 13.16 -1.74 -9.56
CA LYS A 21 12.86 -0.29 -9.67
C LYS A 21 11.79 0.14 -8.66
N GLY A 22 12.14 0.07 -7.37
CA GLY A 22 11.22 0.11 -6.22
C GLY A 22 10.33 1.33 -5.97
N LYS A 23 10.15 2.27 -6.90
CA LYS A 23 9.27 3.44 -6.69
C LYS A 23 8.19 3.64 -7.76
N ASP A 24 8.46 3.28 -9.01
CA ASP A 24 7.53 3.48 -10.14
C ASP A 24 6.85 2.18 -10.62
N THR A 25 7.40 1.01 -10.29
CA THR A 25 6.81 -0.28 -10.71
C THR A 25 5.56 -0.62 -9.93
N ALA A 26 5.55 -0.43 -8.61
CA ALA A 26 4.41 -0.81 -7.76
C ALA A 26 3.10 -0.09 -8.15
N LYS A 27 3.18 1.19 -8.51
CA LYS A 27 2.05 1.98 -9.00
C LYS A 27 1.52 1.45 -10.34
N SER A 28 2.43 1.11 -11.25
CA SER A 28 2.11 0.56 -12.57
C SER A 28 1.46 -0.82 -12.47
N GLU A 29 1.96 -1.67 -11.57
CA GLU A 29 1.42 -3.02 -11.38
C GLU A 29 0.04 -3.00 -10.73
N LEU A 30 -0.19 -2.17 -9.72
CA LEU A 30 -1.51 -2.02 -9.09
C LEU A 30 -2.58 -1.61 -10.11
N ALA A 31 -2.29 -0.63 -10.96
CA ALA A 31 -3.23 -0.17 -11.98
C ALA A 31 -3.50 -1.27 -13.02
N LYS A 32 -2.46 -1.99 -13.48
CA LYS A 32 -2.60 -3.09 -14.44
C LYS A 32 -3.43 -4.25 -13.89
N GLU A 33 -3.20 -4.64 -12.63
CA GLU A 33 -3.93 -5.73 -11.99
C GLU A 33 -5.41 -5.37 -11.80
N LEU A 34 -5.71 -4.12 -11.41
CA LEU A 34 -7.08 -3.62 -11.33
C LEU A 34 -7.77 -3.57 -12.70
N GLU A 35 -7.08 -3.14 -13.76
CA GLU A 35 -7.65 -3.12 -15.12
C GLU A 35 -7.87 -4.52 -15.69
N LYS A 36 -6.99 -5.47 -15.38
CA LYS A 36 -7.03 -6.83 -15.91
C LYS A 36 -8.01 -7.73 -15.15
N ASP A 37 -7.93 -7.72 -13.83
CA ASP A 37 -8.60 -8.70 -12.97
C ASP A 37 -9.73 -8.06 -12.15
N GLY A 38 -9.87 -6.72 -12.16
CA GLY A 38 -10.90 -5.99 -11.39
C GLY A 38 -10.64 -6.00 -9.87
N ARG A 39 -9.56 -6.65 -9.43
CA ARG A 39 -9.16 -6.83 -8.03
C ARG A 39 -7.65 -6.86 -7.98
N ALA A 40 -7.07 -6.19 -6.98
CA ALA A 40 -5.66 -6.26 -6.67
C ALA A 40 -5.48 -6.57 -5.18
N VAL A 41 -4.51 -7.44 -4.86
CA VAL A 41 -4.19 -7.81 -3.48
C VAL A 41 -2.99 -6.98 -3.02
N ILE A 42 -3.19 -6.20 -1.96
CA ILE A 42 -2.20 -5.24 -1.48
C ILE A 42 -1.62 -5.73 -0.16
N TYR A 43 -0.29 -5.77 -0.09
CA TYR A 43 0.47 -6.10 1.11
C TYR A 43 1.11 -4.85 1.72
N GLY A 44 1.36 -4.87 3.03
CA GLY A 44 2.04 -3.78 3.74
C GLY A 44 1.12 -2.72 4.35
N ILE A 45 -0.21 -2.92 4.30
CA ILE A 45 -1.18 -2.15 5.08
C ILE A 45 -1.46 -2.91 6.38
N ASN A 46 -0.86 -2.44 7.47
CA ASN A 46 -0.89 -3.05 8.78
C ASN A 46 -1.52 -2.11 9.79
N PHE A 47 -2.17 -2.71 10.78
CA PHE A 47 -2.77 -2.03 11.91
C PHE A 47 -2.06 -2.43 13.20
N ASP A 48 -2.13 -1.56 14.22
CA ASP A 48 -1.77 -1.96 15.57
C ASP A 48 -2.75 -3.05 16.06
N PHE A 49 -2.27 -3.96 16.91
CA PHE A 49 -3.07 -5.08 17.39
C PHE A 49 -4.35 -4.60 18.08
N ASN A 50 -5.49 -5.20 17.72
CA ASN A 50 -6.81 -4.84 18.24
C ASN A 50 -7.11 -3.33 18.10
N SER A 51 -6.70 -2.72 16.99
CA SER A 51 -6.87 -1.30 16.71
C SER A 51 -7.13 -1.04 15.23
N ASP A 52 -7.86 0.03 14.94
CA ASP A 52 -8.01 0.63 13.61
C ASP A 52 -6.87 1.61 13.27
N LYS A 53 -5.88 1.74 14.16
CA LYS A 53 -4.72 2.60 13.96
C LYS A 53 -3.75 1.99 12.96
N LEU A 54 -3.62 2.66 11.82
CA LEU A 54 -2.63 2.34 10.80
C LEU A 54 -1.21 2.56 11.31
N ARG A 55 -0.32 1.63 10.97
CA ARG A 55 1.13 1.77 11.22
C ARG A 55 1.75 2.73 10.21
N ASP A 56 2.77 3.47 10.61
CA ASP A 56 3.39 4.49 9.77
C ASP A 56 3.98 3.91 8.47
N GLU A 57 4.51 2.69 8.52
CA GLU A 57 5.00 1.93 7.37
C GLU A 57 3.95 1.78 6.26
N SER A 58 2.66 1.71 6.62
CA SER A 58 1.55 1.53 5.68
C SER A 58 1.22 2.78 4.88
N LYS A 59 1.63 3.97 5.35
CA LYS A 59 1.40 5.23 4.63
C LYS A 59 2.08 5.24 3.26
N ILE A 60 3.21 4.55 3.12
CA ILE A 60 3.94 4.47 1.84
C ILE A 60 3.05 3.81 0.77
N VAL A 61 2.45 2.66 1.10
CA VAL A 61 1.58 1.92 0.20
C VAL A 61 0.27 2.67 -0.06
N LEU A 62 -0.33 3.26 0.99
CA LEU A 62 -1.55 4.06 0.85
C LEU A 62 -1.36 5.27 -0.07
N ASN A 63 -0.20 5.93 -0.01
CA ASN A 63 0.13 7.04 -0.91
C ASN A 63 0.23 6.59 -2.38
N GLN A 64 0.73 5.38 -2.65
CA GLN A 64 0.76 4.82 -4.00
C GLN A 64 -0.64 4.56 -4.53
N ILE A 65 -1.52 3.96 -3.72
CA ILE A 65 -2.94 3.73 -4.07
C ILE A 65 -3.64 5.07 -4.34
N ALA A 66 -3.45 6.04 -3.46
CA ALA A 66 -4.02 7.38 -3.61
C ALA A 66 -3.55 8.06 -4.91
N ALA A 67 -2.30 7.83 -5.33
CA ALA A 67 -1.80 8.34 -6.60
C ALA A 67 -2.49 7.70 -7.81
N VAL A 68 -2.72 6.38 -7.79
CA VAL A 68 -3.47 5.68 -8.86
C VAL A 68 -4.92 6.17 -8.91
N LEU A 69 -5.58 6.30 -7.76
CA LEU A 69 -6.96 6.77 -7.68
C LEU A 69 -7.15 8.20 -8.19
N LYS A 70 -6.15 9.07 -7.98
CA LYS A 70 -6.16 10.42 -8.53
C LYS A 70 -6.00 10.45 -10.06
N GLU A 71 -5.32 9.46 -10.64
CA GLU A 71 -5.17 9.33 -12.09
C GLU A 71 -6.40 8.75 -12.78
N LYS A 72 -7.21 7.99 -12.03
CA LYS A 72 -8.41 7.30 -12.50
C LYS A 72 -9.65 7.72 -11.70
N PRO A 73 -10.04 9.01 -11.72
CA PRO A 73 -11.13 9.53 -10.89
C PRO A 73 -12.50 8.90 -11.19
N GLU A 74 -12.66 8.23 -12.33
CA GLU A 74 -13.84 7.50 -12.74
C GLU A 74 -14.01 6.13 -12.06
N TRP A 75 -12.95 5.59 -11.45
CA TRP A 75 -12.99 4.28 -10.81
C TRP A 75 -13.83 4.31 -9.53
N LYS A 76 -14.73 3.33 -9.41
CA LYS A 76 -15.47 3.05 -8.17
C LYS A 76 -14.87 1.79 -7.56
N MET A 77 -14.19 1.95 -6.42
CA MET A 77 -13.52 0.84 -5.74
C MET A 77 -14.20 0.50 -4.42
N ALA A 78 -14.15 -0.79 -4.08
CA ALA A 78 -14.46 -1.28 -2.74
C ALA A 78 -13.15 -1.59 -2.00
N ILE A 79 -13.12 -1.33 -0.70
CA ILE A 79 -11.98 -1.64 0.17
C ILE A 79 -12.42 -2.78 1.11
N GLU A 80 -11.72 -3.91 1.02
CA GLU A 80 -11.94 -5.08 1.88
C GLU A 80 -10.81 -5.16 2.92
N GLY A 81 -11.16 -5.18 4.19
CA GLY A 81 -10.22 -5.39 5.30
C GLY A 81 -10.34 -6.80 5.86
N HIS A 82 -9.20 -7.39 6.24
CA HIS A 82 -9.14 -8.71 6.89
C HIS A 82 -8.57 -8.57 8.29
N THR A 83 -9.19 -9.23 9.27
CA THR A 83 -8.64 -9.41 10.61
C THR A 83 -7.84 -10.70 10.68
N ASP A 84 -6.99 -10.84 11.70
CA ASP A 84 -6.39 -12.12 12.02
C ASP A 84 -7.42 -13.07 12.66
N ASN A 85 -6.97 -14.23 13.12
CA ASN A 85 -7.81 -15.27 13.70
C ASN A 85 -7.97 -15.14 15.23
N ILE A 86 -7.61 -14.00 15.82
CA ILE A 86 -7.73 -13.74 17.26
C ILE A 86 -8.97 -12.90 17.51
N GLY A 87 -9.98 -13.51 18.11
CA GLY A 87 -11.28 -12.90 18.37
C GLY A 87 -12.41 -13.89 18.11
N GLY A 88 -13.50 -13.81 18.86
CA GLY A 88 -14.72 -14.57 18.55
C GLY A 88 -15.58 -13.81 17.53
N GLU A 89 -16.57 -14.46 16.91
CA GLU A 89 -17.46 -13.87 15.88
C GLU A 89 -18.09 -12.51 16.23
N LYS A 90 -18.13 -12.15 17.52
CA LYS A 90 -18.69 -10.90 18.01
C LYS A 90 -17.74 -9.69 17.86
N PHE A 91 -16.47 -9.92 17.54
CA PHE A 91 -15.41 -8.92 17.50
C PHE A 91 -14.83 -8.82 16.10
#